data_AF-A0A1F4BIE6-F1
#
_entry.id   AF-A0A1F4BIE6-F1
#
_cell.length_a   1.000
_cell.length_b   1.000
_cell.length_c   1.000
_cell.angle_alpha   90.00
_cell.angle_beta   90.00
_cell.angle_gamma   90.00
#
_symmetry.space_group_name_H-M   'P 1'
#
loop_
_entity.id
_entity.type
_entity.pdbx_description
1 polymer ?
#
loop_
_entity_poly.entity_id
_entity_poly.type
_entity_poly.pdbx_seq_one_letter_code
_entity_poly.pdbx_strand_id
1 'polypeptide(L)' 'MTRQRGQSSVEYTIIVVLVLLVLIEGGPNSPIAEVVTALKEYFGAYSWAISFSNLLTFL' A
#
# COMPACT_ATOMS: atom_id res chain seq x y z
N MET A 1 39.33 13.00 13.23
CA MET A 1 37.91 12.59 13.18
C MET A 1 37.36 12.94 11.81
N THR A 2 37.40 11.98 10.88
CA THR A 2 37.02 12.19 9.48
C THR A 2 35.49 12.30 9.39
N ARG A 3 34.99 13.47 9.00
CA ARG A 3 33.56 13.77 8.96
C ARG A 3 32.92 12.99 7.81
N GLN A 4 32.27 11.85 8.09
CA GLN A 4 31.52 11.01 7.14
C GLN A 4 30.22 11.67 6.67
N ARG A 5 30.29 12.87 6.09
CA ARG A 5 29.10 13.59 5.62
C ARG A 5 28.53 13.07 4.29
N GLY A 6 29.11 12.02 3.70
CA GLY A 6 28.62 11.37 2.48
C GLY A 6 28.21 9.90 2.61
N GLN A 7 28.75 9.16 3.58
CA GLN A 7 28.43 7.73 3.78
C GLN A 7 26.95 7.54 4.19
N SER A 8 26.43 8.44 5.02
CA SER A 8 25.06 8.39 5.50
C SER A 8 24.02 8.52 4.37
N SER A 9 24.20 9.43 3.41
CA SER A 9 23.20 9.64 2.34
C SER A 9 23.12 8.46 1.38
N VAL A 10 24.27 7.88 0.99
CA VAL A 10 24.32 6.72 0.09
C VAL A 10 23.68 5.49 0.73
N GLU A 11 23.95 5.26 2.01
CA GLU A 11 23.38 4.14 2.76
C GLU A 11 21.85 4.26 2.86
N TYR A 12 21.33 5.44 3.17
CA TYR A 12 19.88 5.67 3.18
C TYR A 12 19.25 5.47 1.80
N THR A 13 19.89 5.94 0.72
CA THR A 13 19.38 5.71 -0.63
C THR A 13 19.30 4.21 -0.97
N ILE A 14 20.33 3.44 -0.64
CA ILE A 14 20.35 1.99 -0.89
C ILE A 14 19.24 1.28 -0.08
N ILE A 15 19.09 1.62 1.19
CA ILE A 15 18.05 1.05 2.06
C ILE A 15 16.66 1.36 1.50
N VAL A 16 16.40 2.61 1.09
CA VAL A 16 15.12 3.01 0.50
C VAL A 16 14.85 2.22 -0.77
N VAL A 17 15.83 2.06 -1.66
CA VAL A 17 15.66 1.28 -2.90
C VAL A 17 15.37 -0.18 -2.59
N LEU A 18 16.07 -0.79 -1.63
CA LEU A 18 15.81 -2.18 -1.22
C LEU A 18 14.41 -2.36 -0.62
N VAL A 19 13.97 -1.44 0.24
CA VAL A 19 12.62 -1.46 0.83
C VAL A 19 11.57 -1.33 -0.27
N LEU A 20 11.78 -0.42 -1.22
CA LEU A 20 10.87 -0.28 -2.36
C LEU A 20 10.81 -1.58 -3.16
N LEU A 21 11.96 -2.18 -3.50
CA LEU A 21 11.99 -3.45 -4.23
C LEU A 21 11.17 -4.54 -3.52
N VAL A 22 11.36 -4.73 -2.21
CA VAL A 22 10.60 -5.72 -1.43
C VAL A 22 9.08 -5.44 -1.46
N LEU A 23 8.68 -4.16 -1.47
CA LEU A 23 7.26 -3.78 -1.48
C LEU A 23 6.55 -4.04 -2.82
N ILE A 24 7.28 -4.05 -3.93
CA ILE A 24 6.74 -4.31 -5.30
C ILE A 24 7.09 -5.71 -5.81
N GLU A 25 8.06 -6.39 -5.20
CA GLU A 25 8.43 -7.75 -5.54
C GLU A 25 7.26 -8.71 -5.29
N GLY A 26 7.11 -9.73 -6.14
CA GLY A 26 6.03 -10.71 -6.04
C GLY A 26 4.76 -10.37 -6.85
N GLY A 27 4.71 -9.23 -7.55
CA GLY A 27 3.66 -8.92 -8.52
C GLY A 27 2.25 -8.90 -7.88
N PRO A 28 1.32 -9.78 -8.27
CA PRO A 28 -0.02 -9.86 -7.65
C PRO A 28 -0.01 -10.16 -6.15
N ASN A 29 1.04 -10.82 -5.66
CA ASN A 29 1.25 -11.13 -4.24
C ASN A 29 2.23 -10.15 -3.58
N SER A 30 2.50 -9.01 -4.20
CA SER A 30 3.31 -7.97 -3.57
C SER A 30 2.55 -7.34 -2.40
N PRO A 31 3.24 -6.93 -1.32
CA PRO A 31 2.58 -6.27 -0.19
C PRO A 31 1.71 -5.07 -0.59
N ILE A 32 2.15 -4.30 -1.60
CA ILE A 32 1.36 -3.19 -2.14
C ILE A 32 0.08 -3.70 -2.82
N ALA A 33 0.17 -4.76 -3.63
CA ALA A 33 -1.00 -5.32 -4.31
C ALA A 33 -2.03 -5.89 -3.32
N GLU A 34 -1.58 -6.53 -2.24
CA GLU A 34 -2.45 -7.03 -1.18
C GLU A 34 -3.20 -5.90 -0.49
N VAL A 35 -2.50 -4.83 -0.10
CA VAL A 35 -3.11 -3.64 0.53
C VAL A 35 -4.12 -2.98 -0.41
N VAL A 36 -3.77 -2.82 -1.69
CA VAL A 36 -4.69 -2.24 -2.69
C VAL A 36 -5.92 -3.12 -2.89
N THR A 37 -5.76 -4.44 -2.88
CA THR A 37 -6.88 -5.39 -3.03
C THR A 37 -7.80 -5.32 -1.83
N ALA A 38 -7.25 -5.36 -0.61
CA ALA A 38 -8.02 -5.23 0.62
C ALA A 38 -8.81 -3.90 0.67
N LEU A 39 -8.19 -2.80 0.22
CA LEU A 39 -8.86 -1.51 0.14
C LEU A 39 -10.05 -1.52 -0.83
N LYS A 40 -9.87 -2.12 -2.02
CA LYS A 40 -10.95 -2.25 -3.01
C LYS A 40 -12.10 -3.11 -2.49
N GLU A 41 -11.80 -4.21 -1.81
CA GLU A 41 -12.81 -5.08 -1.21
C GLU A 41 -13.60 -4.35 -0.13
N TYR A 42 -12.92 -3.60 0.74
CA TYR A 42 -13.57 -2.78 1.76
C TYR A 42 -14.51 -1.72 1.15
N PHE A 43 -14.06 -1.00 0.12
CA PHE A 43 -14.91 -0.05 -0.60
C PHE A 43 -16.09 -0.74 -1.29
N GLY A 44 -15.88 -1.92 -1.87
CA GLY A 44 -16.93 -2.74 -2.45
C GLY A 44 -18.02 -3.08 -1.42
N ALA A 45 -17.62 -3.60 -0.25
CA ALA A 45 -18.53 -3.94 0.84
C ALA A 45 -19.30 -2.72 1.35
N TYR A 46 -18.63 -1.57 1.50
CA TYR A 46 -19.26 -0.31 1.90
C TYR A 46 -20.29 0.18 0.86
N SER A 47 -19.94 0.15 -0.43
CA SER A 47 -20.85 0.56 -1.50
C SER A 47 -22.08 -0.34 -1.62
N TRP A 48 -21.89 -1.64 -1.36
CA TRP A 48 -22.99 -2.61 -1.31
C TRP A 48 -23.93 -2.29 -0.14
N ALA A 49 -23.38 -2.04 1.06
CA ALA A 49 -24.18 -1.69 2.23
C ALA A 49 -25.02 -0.41 2.02
N ILE A 50 -24.45 0.61 1.38
CA ILE A 50 -25.19 1.83 1.02
C ILE A 50 -26.31 1.50 0.01
N SER A 51 -26.00 0.74 -1.03
CA SER A 51 -26.97 0.40 -2.07
C SER A 51 -28.15 -0.40 -1.48
N PHE A 52 -27.86 -1.31 -0.56
CA PHE A 52 -28.87 -2.06 0.18
C PHE A 52 -29.70 -1.16 1.10
N SER A 53 -29.07 -0.24 1.84
CA SER A 53 -29.76 0.74 2.69
C SER A 53 -30.71 1.63 1.87
N ASN A 54 -30.26 2.09 0.70
CA ASN A 54 -31.11 2.85 -0.21
C ASN A 54 -32.30 2.01 -0.67
N LEU A 55 -32.06 0.76 -1.10
CA LEU A 55 -33.12 -0.15 -1.56
C LEU A 55 -34.18 -0.41 -0.47
N LEU A 56 -33.76 -0.54 0.79
CA LEU A 56 -34.65 -0.75 1.94
C LEU A 56 -35.44 0.51 2.33
N THR A 57 -34.95 1.71 2.00
CA THR A 57 -35.63 2.98 2.28
C THR A 57 -36.78 3.27 1.30
N PHE A 58 -36.78 2.63 0.13
CA PHE A 58 -37.82 2.79 -0.91
C PHE A 58 -38.93 1.70 -0.88
N LEU A 59 -38.87 0.76 0.07
CA LEU A 59 -39.90 -0.25 0.35
C LEU A 59 -40.75 0.16 1.56
#